data_AF-A0A1T4S0V7-F1
#
_entry.id   AF-A0A1T4S0V7-F1
#
_cell.length_a   1.000
_cell.length_b   1.000
_cell.length_c   1.000
_cell.angle_alpha   90.00
_cell.angle_beta   90.00
_cell.angle_gamma   90.00
#
_symmetry.space_group_name_H-M   'P 1'
#
loop_
_entity.id
_entity.type
_entity.pdbx_description
1 polymer ?
#
loop_
_entity_poly.entity_id
_entity_poly.type
_entity_poly.pdbx_seq_one_letter_code
_entity_poly.pdbx_strand_id
1 'polypeptide(L)'
;MTPGNGEESREGRRPVPRPLPGPPGATVGEAGLAERTRTGVRDRLAGLDGLPVAEHVAVFDAIHRDLSAVLSGLDQERPGEPRGDRPGGPRPS
;
A
#
# COMPACT_ATOMS: atom_id res chain seq x y z
N MET A 1 5.06 21.10 59.63
CA MET A 1 3.77 20.59 59.11
C MET A 1 3.60 21.14 57.70
N THR A 2 3.96 20.35 56.69
CA THR A 2 3.75 20.64 55.27
C THR A 2 2.47 19.93 54.82
N PRO A 3 1.46 20.59 54.23
CA PRO A 3 0.45 19.87 53.48
C PRO A 3 1.05 19.44 52.14
N GLY A 4 0.95 18.14 51.86
CA GLY A 4 1.25 17.60 50.53
C GLY A 4 0.12 17.94 49.58
N ASN A 5 0.40 18.80 48.60
CA ASN A 5 -0.43 18.92 47.40
C ASN A 5 -0.16 17.68 46.52
N GLY A 6 -0.99 16.66 46.71
CA GLY A 6 -1.23 15.64 45.70
C GLY A 6 -2.14 16.22 44.62
N GLU A 7 -1.58 17.04 43.74
CA GLU A 7 -2.20 17.37 42.45
C GLU A 7 -1.66 16.33 41.45
N GLU A 8 -2.37 15.22 41.34
CA GLU A 8 -3.40 15.05 40.32
C GLU A 8 -2.74 14.66 38.99
N SER A 9 -2.92 13.39 38.68
CA SER A 9 -3.06 12.89 37.32
C SER A 9 -2.15 13.54 36.28
N ARG A 10 -0.90 13.09 36.26
CA ARG A 10 -0.23 12.84 34.98
C ARG A 10 -1.00 11.73 34.28
N GLU A 11 -2.21 12.05 33.84
CA GLU A 11 -3.04 11.24 32.98
C GLU A 11 -2.14 10.89 31.80
N GLY A 12 -1.85 9.58 31.72
CA GLY A 12 -1.13 9.00 30.62
C GLY A 12 -1.91 9.32 29.36
N ARG A 13 -1.61 10.47 28.74
CA ARG A 13 -1.93 10.76 27.36
C ARG A 13 -1.23 9.66 26.57
N ARG A 14 -1.96 8.56 26.38
CA ARG A 14 -1.61 7.52 25.43
C ARG A 14 -1.28 8.28 24.14
N PRO A 15 -0.05 8.18 23.62
CA PRO A 15 0.28 8.86 22.39
C PRO A 15 -0.74 8.41 21.36
N VAL A 16 -1.54 9.35 20.85
CA VAL A 16 -2.41 9.06 19.71
C VAL A 16 -1.49 8.60 18.59
N PRO A 17 -1.71 7.42 18.00
CA PRO A 17 -0.91 6.99 16.87
C PRO A 17 -1.12 8.01 15.76
N ARG A 18 -0.05 8.72 15.38
CA ARG A 18 -0.11 9.63 14.23
C ARG A 18 -0.39 8.75 13.01
N PRO A 19 -1.38 9.10 12.16
CA PRO A 19 -1.52 8.47 10.86
C PRO A 19 -0.17 8.56 10.14
N LEU A 20 0.37 7.41 9.74
CA LEU A 20 1.57 7.38 8.92
C LEU A 20 1.29 8.20 7.65
N PRO A 21 2.12 9.19 7.32
CA PRO A 21 2.11 9.78 6.00
C PRO A 21 2.18 8.66 4.96
N GLY A 22 1.27 8.69 3.99
CA GLY A 22 1.29 7.70 2.90
C GLY A 22 2.64 7.70 2.18
N PRO A 23 3.00 6.58 1.53
CA PRO A 23 4.23 6.51 0.75
C PRO A 23 4.32 7.71 -0.21
N PRO A 24 5.49 8.36 -0.33
CA PRO A 24 5.65 9.53 -1.19
C PRO A 24 5.30 9.13 -2.62
N GLY A 25 4.21 9.69 -3.14
CA GLY A 25 3.75 9.47 -4.52
C GLY A 25 2.38 8.81 -4.67
N ALA A 26 1.79 8.20 -3.63
CA ALA A 26 0.44 7.64 -3.73
C ALA A 26 -0.62 8.74 -3.51
N THR A 27 -1.24 9.19 -4.58
CA THR A 27 -2.40 10.08 -4.54
C THR A 27 -3.59 9.39 -3.87
N VAL A 28 -4.53 10.18 -3.34
CA VAL A 28 -5.78 9.69 -2.74
C VAL A 28 -6.58 8.83 -3.73
N GLY A 29 -6.45 9.10 -5.04
CA GLY A 29 -7.06 8.31 -6.11
C GLY A 29 -6.45 6.91 -6.25
N GLU A 30 -5.13 6.80 -6.20
CA GLU A 30 -4.40 5.52 -6.29
C GLU A 30 -4.70 4.63 -5.07
N ALA A 31 -4.77 5.21 -3.88
CA ALA A 31 -5.16 4.48 -2.66
C ALA A 31 -6.60 3.93 -2.75
N GLY A 32 -7.53 4.72 -3.29
CA GLY A 32 -8.91 4.28 -3.54
C GLY A 32 -9.02 3.18 -4.60
N LEU A 33 -8.21 3.26 -5.66
CA LEU A 33 -8.15 2.20 -6.70
C LEU A 33 -7.57 0.91 -6.13
N ALA A 34 -6.46 0.99 -5.39
CA ALA A 34 -5.83 -0.15 -4.76
C ALA A 34 -6.78 -0.89 -3.80
N GLU A 35 -7.52 -0.15 -2.96
CA GLU A 35 -8.44 -0.78 -2.01
C GLU A 35 -9.65 -1.45 -2.69
N ARG A 36 -10.19 -0.84 -3.75
CA ARG A 36 -11.26 -1.47 -4.55
C ARG A 36 -10.79 -2.76 -5.21
N THR A 37 -9.62 -2.73 -5.85
CA THR A 37 -9.02 -3.92 -6.47
C THR A 37 -8.76 -5.01 -5.43
N ARG A 38 -8.21 -4.64 -4.26
CA ARG A 38 -7.95 -5.59 -3.17
C ARG A 38 -9.23 -6.25 -2.65
N THR A 39 -10.29 -5.48 -2.50
CA THR A 39 -11.60 -5.99 -2.07
C THR A 39 -12.17 -6.98 -3.09
N GLY A 40 -12.14 -6.64 -4.38
CA GLY A 40 -12.60 -7.54 -5.45
C GLY A 40 -11.80 -8.84 -5.54
N VAL A 41 -10.47 -8.77 -5.36
CA VAL A 41 -9.62 -9.96 -5.33
C VAL A 41 -9.97 -10.85 -4.14
N ARG A 42 -10.18 -10.28 -2.94
CA ARG A 42 -10.58 -11.05 -1.75
C ARG A 42 -11.90 -11.78 -1.95
N ASP A 43 -12.88 -11.12 -2.56
CA ASP A 43 -14.19 -11.72 -2.84
C ASP A 43 -14.06 -12.90 -3.81
N ARG A 44 -13.27 -12.74 -4.88
CA ARG A 44 -12.99 -13.81 -5.83
C ARG A 44 -12.22 -14.97 -5.20
N LEU A 45 -11.29 -14.67 -4.28
CA LEU A 45 -10.57 -15.69 -3.53
C LEU A 45 -11.48 -16.45 -2.54
N ALA A 46 -12.44 -15.78 -1.91
CA ALA A 46 -13.41 -16.44 -1.03
C ALA A 46 -14.30 -17.44 -1.78
N GLY A 47 -14.50 -17.23 -3.09
CA GLY A 47 -15.21 -18.17 -3.96
C GLY A 47 -14.41 -19.43 -4.35
N LEU A 48 -13.09 -19.47 -4.12
CA LEU A 48 -12.25 -20.62 -4.48
C LEU A 48 -12.55 -21.88 -3.66
N ASP A 49 -12.90 -21.72 -2.38
CA ASP A 49 -13.13 -22.85 -1.48
C ASP A 49 -14.31 -23.74 -1.94
N GLY A 50 -15.22 -23.18 -2.74
CA GLY A 50 -16.34 -23.92 -3.35
C GLY A 50 -16.06 -24.50 -4.74
N LEU A 51 -14.89 -24.24 -5.31
CA LEU A 51 -14.51 -24.69 -6.66
C LEU A 51 -13.62 -25.93 -6.63
N PRO A 52 -13.66 -26.78 -7.67
CA PRO A 52 -12.68 -27.85 -7.86
C PRO A 52 -11.26 -27.27 -7.93
N VAL A 53 -10.28 -27.98 -7.36
CA VAL A 53 -8.85 -27.56 -7.38
C VAL A 53 -8.33 -27.33 -8.81
N ALA A 54 -8.86 -28.06 -9.79
CA ALA A 54 -8.52 -27.85 -11.21
C ALA A 54 -8.86 -26.43 -11.71
N GLU A 55 -9.89 -25.80 -11.14
CA GLU A 55 -10.32 -24.44 -11.47
C GLU A 55 -9.53 -23.37 -10.71
N HIS A 56 -8.84 -23.75 -9.63
CA HIS A 56 -8.11 -22.78 -8.79
C HIS A 56 -7.03 -22.07 -9.60
N VAL A 57 -6.30 -22.80 -10.45
CA VAL A 57 -5.24 -22.24 -11.29
C VAL A 57 -5.79 -21.18 -12.23
N ALA A 58 -6.92 -21.44 -12.90
CA ALA A 58 -7.54 -20.49 -13.81
C ALA A 58 -8.00 -19.20 -13.10
N VAL A 59 -8.54 -19.34 -11.88
CA VAL A 59 -8.93 -18.20 -11.05
C VAL A 59 -7.71 -17.41 -10.58
N PHE A 60 -6.64 -18.08 -10.15
CA PHE A 60 -5.39 -17.42 -9.78
C PHE A 60 -4.76 -16.68 -10.97
N ASP A 61 -4.70 -17.28 -12.15
CA ASP A 61 -4.16 -16.63 -13.35
C ASP A 61 -4.95 -15.36 -13.72
N ALA A 62 -6.28 -15.42 -13.63
CA ALA A 62 -7.13 -14.26 -13.84
C ALA A 62 -6.82 -13.14 -12.83
N ILE A 63 -6.70 -13.47 -11.54
CA ILE A 63 -6.34 -12.51 -10.49
C ILE A 63 -4.96 -11.90 -10.73
N HIS A 64 -3.96 -12.71 -11.09
CA HIS A 64 -2.61 -12.22 -11.37
C HIS A 64 -2.60 -11.25 -12.55
N ARG A 65 -3.35 -11.54 -13.63
CA ARG A 65 -3.46 -10.66 -14.78
C ARG A 65 -4.14 -9.33 -14.41
N ASP A 66 -5.24 -9.37 -13.68
CA ASP A 66 -5.98 -8.19 -13.27
C ASP A 66 -5.13 -7.28 -12.35
N LEU A 67 -4.42 -7.86 -11.38
CA LEU A 67 -3.50 -7.13 -10.51
C LEU A 67 -2.32 -6.53 -11.29
N SER A 68 -1.74 -7.28 -12.20
CA SER A 68 -0.61 -6.81 -13.04
C SER A 68 -1.02 -5.63 -13.91
N ALA A 69 -2.25 -5.64 -14.45
CA ALA A 69 -2.80 -4.54 -15.22
C ALA A 69 -2.98 -3.27 -14.37
N VAL A 70 -3.53 -3.41 -13.16
CA VAL A 70 -3.70 -2.28 -12.22
C VAL A 70 -2.34 -1.69 -11.83
N LEU A 71 -1.37 -2.54 -11.46
CA LEU A 71 -0.03 -2.08 -11.09
C LEU A 71 0.70 -1.40 -12.26
N SER A 72 0.52 -1.92 -13.49
CA SER A 72 1.08 -1.29 -14.68
C SER A 72 0.46 0.07 -14.95
N GLY A 73 -0.85 0.23 -14.77
CA GLY A 73 -1.54 1.52 -14.89
C GLY A 73 -1.01 2.56 -13.89
N LEU A 74 -0.85 2.15 -12.63
CA LEU A 74 -0.29 2.98 -11.56
C LEU A 74 1.17 3.38 -11.81
N ASP A 75 1.98 2.52 -12.44
CA ASP A 75 3.37 2.83 -12.83
C ASP A 75 3.42 3.90 -13.94
N GLN A 76 2.45 3.92 -14.86
CA GLN A 76 2.36 4.93 -15.92
C GLN A 76 1.84 6.28 -15.41
N GLU A 77 1.01 6.30 -14.37
CA GLU A 77 0.46 7.52 -13.77
C GLU A 77 1.47 8.30 -12.92
N ARG A 78 2.64 7.73 -12.59
CA ARG A 78 3.76 8.47 -11.98
C ARG A 78 4.58 9.17 -13.06
N PRO A 79 4.41 10.50 -13.28
CA PRO A 79 5.20 11.21 -14.26
C PRO A 79 6.52 11.60 -13.59
N GLY A 80 7.64 11.05 -14.08
CA GLY A 80 8.94 11.69 -13.93
C GLY A 80 9.91 11.14 -12.88
N GLU A 81 10.01 9.83 -12.67
CA GLU A 81 11.23 9.27 -12.08
C GLU A 81 12.00 8.48 -13.16
N PRO A 82 13.00 9.09 -13.82
CA PRO A 82 13.82 8.35 -14.77
C PRO A 82 14.52 7.23 -14.01
N ARG A 83 14.31 5.98 -14.44
CA ARG A 83 15.07 4.83 -13.97
C ARG A 83 16.54 5.04 -14.34
N GLY A 84 17.29 5.67 -13.43
CA GLY A 84 18.75 5.74 -13.41
C GLY A 84 19.41 6.02 -14.75
N ASP A 85 19.33 7.27 -15.23
CA ASP A 85 20.44 7.81 -16.01
C ASP A 85 21.63 7.92 -15.04
N ARG A 86 22.46 6.88 -14.99
CA ARG A 86 23.79 7.03 -14.41
C ARG A 86 24.54 7.96 -15.36
N PRO A 87 25.07 9.10 -14.89
CA PRO A 87 26.01 9.87 -15.67
C PRO A 87 27.31 9.05 -15.76
N GLY A 88 27.37 8.17 -16.76
CA GLY A 88 28.62 7.67 -17.30
C GLY A 88 29.30 8.84 -17.98
N GLY A 89 29.95 9.70 -17.18
CA GLY A 89 30.72 10.81 -17.69
C GLY A 89 31.77 10.30 -18.70
N PRO A 90 31.98 10.98 -19.83
CA PRO A 90 33.05 10.64 -20.75
C PRO A 90 34.38 10.75 -20.00
N ARG A 91 35.16 9.67 -19.97
CA ARG A 91 36.54 9.70 -19.47
C ARG A 91 37.35 10.59 -20.41
N PRO A 92 37.95 11.70 -19.94
CA PRO A 92 38.89 12.45 -20.76
C PRO A 92 40.12 11.58 -21.07
N SER A 93 40.59 11.70 -22.31
CA SER A 93 41.69 10.96 -22.93
C SER A 93 43.03 11.15 -22.22
#